data_AF-A0A9E5QY72-F1
#
_entry.id   AF-A0A9E5QY72-F1
#
_cell.length_a   1.000
_cell.length_b   1.000
_cell.length_c   1.000
_cell.angle_alpha   90.00
_cell.angle_beta   90.00
_cell.angle_gamma   90.00
#
_symmetry.space_group_name_H-M   'P 1'
#
loop_
_entity.id
_entity.type
_entity.pdbx_description
1 polymer ?
#
loop_
_entity_poly.entity_id
_entity_poly.type
_entity_poly.pdbx_seq_one_letter_code
_entity_poly.pdbx_strand_id
1 'polypeptide(L)'
;MMTFYYVVAAQAFMESEPLDEVLEERVRNYNEREKAIDFAYVTAPACFETAPLAERVTTLDKPLAAVISSDQNFIRWLKLRLEFVDMGEFEAESLEAASCSVQVA
;
A
#
# COMPACT_ATOMS: atom_id res chain seq x y z
N MET A 1 -16.90 -6.07 4.54
CA MET A 1 -15.80 -5.40 5.28
C MET A 1 -14.68 -6.37 5.63
N MET A 2 -13.47 -6.05 5.19
CA MET A 2 -12.21 -6.74 5.49
C MET A 2 -11.18 -5.70 5.95
N THR A 3 -10.25 -6.11 6.81
CA THR A 3 -9.14 -5.26 7.26
C THR A 3 -8.02 -5.28 6.23
N PHE A 4 -7.60 -4.10 5.80
CA PHE A 4 -6.42 -3.89 4.97
C PHE A 4 -5.35 -3.15 5.78
N TYR A 5 -4.11 -3.52 5.51
CA TYR A 5 -2.92 -2.94 6.10
C TYR A 5 -2.17 -2.17 5.02
N TYR A 6 -1.45 -1.13 5.40
CA TYR A 6 -0.68 -0.34 4.46
C TYR A 6 0.65 0.12 5.03
N VAL A 7 1.60 0.35 4.12
CA VAL A 7 2.68 1.32 4.31
C VAL A 7 2.48 2.49 3.35
N VAL A 8 2.75 3.72 3.79
CA VAL A 8 2.62 4.95 3.00
C VAL A 8 3.82 5.86 3.25
N ALA A 9 4.30 6.49 2.20
CA ALA A 9 5.37 7.49 2.25
C ALA A 9 5.29 8.42 1.04
N ALA A 10 6.19 9.39 0.97
CA ALA A 10 6.39 10.20 -0.23
C ALA A 10 6.71 9.29 -1.42
N GLN A 11 6.08 9.54 -2.57
CA GLN A 11 6.26 8.75 -3.78
C GLN A 11 7.74 8.71 -4.21
N ALA A 12 8.44 9.85 -4.12
CA ALA A 12 9.87 9.93 -4.43
C ALA A 12 10.73 8.99 -3.55
N PHE A 13 10.35 8.80 -2.29
CA PHE A 13 11.02 7.83 -1.40
C PHE A 13 10.70 6.40 -1.84
N MET A 14 9.43 6.09 -2.09
CA MET A 14 9.01 4.75 -2.53
C MET A 14 9.67 4.33 -3.85
N GLU A 15 9.83 5.26 -4.80
CA GLU A 15 10.51 5.04 -6.08
C GLU A 15 12.05 4.94 -5.96
N SER A 16 12.63 5.50 -4.89
CA SER A 16 14.07 5.38 -4.62
C SER A 16 14.45 3.99 -4.07
N GLU A 17 13.47 3.28 -3.54
CA GLU A 17 13.63 1.95 -2.97
C GLU A 17 13.43 0.88 -4.05
N PRO A 18 14.16 -0.26 -3.99
CA PRO A 18 14.01 -1.35 -4.96
C PRO A 18 12.73 -2.17 -4.67
N LEU A 19 11.57 -1.53 -4.79
CA LEU A 19 10.26 -2.14 -4.54
C LEU A 19 9.74 -2.92 -5.74
N ASP A 20 10.07 -2.51 -6.97
CA ASP A 20 9.59 -3.17 -8.19
C ASP A 20 9.97 -4.66 -8.20
N GLU A 21 11.26 -4.98 -7.97
CA GLU A 21 11.75 -6.36 -7.91
C GLU A 21 11.06 -7.17 -6.80
N VAL A 22 10.83 -6.56 -5.63
CA VAL A 22 10.15 -7.21 -4.50
C VAL A 22 8.71 -7.55 -4.86
N LEU A 23 8.00 -6.63 -5.51
CA LEU A 23 6.59 -6.81 -5.85
C LEU A 23 6.42 -7.78 -7.03
N GLU A 24 7.26 -7.68 -8.06
CA GLU A 24 7.29 -8.60 -9.20
C GLU A 24 7.58 -10.05 -8.75
N GLU A 25 8.59 -10.22 -7.89
CA GLU A 25 8.92 -11.52 -7.30
C GLU A 25 7.73 -12.08 -6.51
N ARG A 26 7.06 -11.24 -5.72
CA ARG A 26 5.90 -11.64 -4.94
C ARG A 26 4.73 -12.05 -5.83
N VAL A 27 4.46 -11.31 -6.91
CA VAL A 27 3.45 -11.68 -7.92
C VAL A 27 3.78 -13.04 -8.52
N ARG A 28 5.03 -13.27 -8.91
CA ARG A 28 5.46 -14.58 -9.44
C ARG A 28 5.25 -15.70 -8.42
N ASN A 29 5.65 -15.50 -7.17
CA ASN A 29 5.47 -16.49 -6.11
C ASN A 29 3.99 -16.83 -5.86
N TYR A 30 3.11 -15.84 -5.94
CA TYR A 30 1.67 -16.04 -5.81
C TYR A 30 1.10 -16.86 -6.97
N ASN A 31 1.48 -16.51 -8.20
CA ASN A 31 1.05 -17.21 -9.40
C ASN A 31 1.52 -18.68 -9.42
N GLU A 32 2.78 -18.94 -9.06
CA GLU A 32 3.35 -20.30 -8.95
C GLU A 32 2.63 -21.16 -7.91
N ARG A 33 1.95 -20.53 -6.94
CA ARG A 33 1.23 -21.19 -5.84
C ARG A 33 -0.29 -21.14 -6.00
N GLU A 34 -0.78 -20.68 -7.15
CA GLU A 34 -2.22 -20.49 -7.42
C GLU A 34 -2.92 -19.64 -6.33
N LYS A 35 -2.19 -18.70 -5.72
CA LYS A 35 -2.70 -17.80 -4.70
C LYS A 35 -3.20 -16.50 -5.35
N ALA A 36 -4.42 -16.09 -5.01
CA ALA A 36 -4.96 -14.79 -5.43
C ALA A 36 -4.14 -13.62 -4.87
N ILE A 37 -3.87 -12.61 -5.70
CA ILE A 37 -3.14 -11.40 -5.32
C ILE A 37 -3.97 -10.63 -4.28
N ASP A 38 -3.33 -10.34 -3.16
CA ASP A 38 -3.93 -9.69 -1.99
C ASP A 38 -3.21 -8.37 -1.63
N PHE A 39 -2.50 -7.78 -2.59
CA PHE A 39 -1.75 -6.54 -2.41
C PHE A 39 -1.73 -5.67 -3.67
N ALA A 40 -1.53 -4.36 -3.49
CA ALA A 40 -1.41 -3.38 -4.57
C ALA A 40 -0.41 -2.28 -4.21
N TYR A 41 0.32 -1.78 -5.20
CA TYR A 41 1.07 -0.53 -5.12
C TYR A 41 0.24 0.59 -5.76
N VAL A 42 0.06 1.70 -5.05
CA VAL A 42 -0.82 2.79 -5.45
C VAL A 42 -0.08 4.11 -5.35
N THR A 43 -0.06 4.86 -6.45
CA THR A 43 0.41 6.25 -6.47
C THR A 43 -0.77 7.20 -6.30
N ALA A 44 -0.55 8.30 -5.58
CA ALA A 44 -1.58 9.28 -5.23
C ALA A 44 -2.91 8.67 -4.72
N PRO A 45 -2.88 7.81 -3.68
CA PRO A 45 -4.07 7.13 -3.18
C PRO A 45 -5.08 8.12 -2.57
N ALA A 46 -6.28 8.21 -3.15
CA ALA A 46 -7.29 9.22 -2.79
C ALA A 46 -7.82 9.09 -1.35
N CYS A 47 -7.79 7.89 -0.76
CA CYS A 47 -8.26 7.67 0.61
C CYS A 47 -7.43 8.39 1.67
N PHE A 48 -6.18 8.75 1.35
CA PHE A 48 -5.32 9.54 2.23
C PHE A 48 -5.59 11.06 2.14
N GLU A 49 -6.57 11.48 1.33
CA GLU A 49 -7.02 12.87 1.28
C GLU A 49 -8.20 13.15 2.21
N THR A 50 -8.86 12.10 2.71
CA THR A 50 -10.04 12.20 3.58
C THR A 50 -9.81 11.57 4.96
N ALA A 51 -10.51 12.08 5.98
CA ALA A 51 -10.50 11.48 7.32
C ALA A 51 -11.05 10.04 7.29
N PRO A 52 -10.55 9.14 8.16
CA PRO A 52 -9.54 9.36 9.18
C PRO A 52 -8.09 9.23 8.69
N LEU A 53 -7.87 8.73 7.46
CA LEU A 53 -6.52 8.43 6.96
C LEU A 53 -5.69 9.68 6.67
N ALA A 54 -6.32 10.79 6.28
CA ALA A 54 -5.63 12.06 6.06
C ALA A 54 -4.84 12.55 7.28
N GLU A 55 -5.34 12.31 8.49
CA GLU A 55 -4.66 12.73 9.73
C GLU A 55 -3.32 12.01 9.92
N ARG A 56 -3.20 10.80 9.38
CA ARG A 56 -2.03 9.92 9.55
C ARG A 56 -0.88 10.25 8.62
N VAL A 57 -1.11 11.07 7.60
CA VAL A 57 -0.13 11.40 6.56
C VAL A 57 0.16 12.90 6.47
N THR A 58 -0.29 13.67 7.47
CA THR A 58 -0.16 15.14 7.48
C THR A 58 1.29 15.63 7.44
N THR A 59 2.23 14.83 7.93
CA THR A 59 3.66 15.14 7.99
C THR A 59 4.45 14.62 6.80
N LEU A 60 3.83 13.87 5.89
CA LEU A 60 4.50 13.25 4.75
C LEU A 60 4.52 14.19 3.54
N ASP A 61 5.64 14.21 2.82
CA ASP A 61 5.79 14.97 1.60
C ASP A 61 4.92 14.37 0.48
N LYS A 62 4.19 15.24 -0.23
CA LYS A 62 3.34 14.86 -1.37
C LYS A 62 4.13 14.94 -2.70
N PRO A 63 3.78 14.13 -3.72
CA PRO A 63 2.71 13.13 -3.75
C PRO A 63 3.03 11.90 -2.90
N LEU A 64 1.99 11.22 -2.42
CA LEU A 64 2.12 10.00 -1.61
C LEU A 64 2.03 8.75 -2.51
N ALA A 65 2.69 7.69 -2.08
CA ALA A 65 2.49 6.34 -2.61
C ALA A 65 2.36 5.34 -1.45
N ALA A 66 1.61 4.27 -1.68
CA ALA A 66 1.33 3.26 -0.68
C ALA A 66 1.41 1.84 -1.24
N VAL A 67 1.82 0.90 -0.39
CA VAL A 67 1.57 -0.53 -0.60
C VAL A 67 0.47 -0.94 0.36
N ILE A 68 -0.59 -1.54 -0.18
CA ILE A 68 -1.79 -1.94 0.57
C ILE A 68 -1.95 -3.45 0.41
N SER A 69 -2.29 -4.16 1.49
CA SER A 69 -2.50 -5.61 1.45
C SER A 69 -3.41 -6.10 2.58
N SER A 70 -4.12 -7.20 2.37
CA SER A 70 -4.79 -7.92 3.48
C SER A 70 -3.83 -8.78 4.31
N ASP A 71 -2.56 -8.93 3.89
CA ASP A 71 -1.52 -9.65 4.63
C ASP A 71 -0.74 -8.70 5.56
N GLN A 72 -1.10 -8.71 6.85
CA GLN A 72 -0.43 -7.90 7.87
C GLN A 72 1.07 -8.19 7.97
N ASN A 73 1.50 -9.44 7.77
CA ASN A 73 2.91 -9.80 7.90
C ASN A 73 3.74 -9.19 6.78
N PHE A 74 3.18 -9.13 5.56
CA PHE A 74 3.83 -8.48 4.43
C PHE A 74 4.02 -6.99 4.67
N ILE A 75 2.98 -6.29 5.13
CA ILE A 75 3.07 -4.86 5.46
C ILE A 75 4.03 -4.62 6.62
N ARG A 76 4.05 -5.51 7.63
CA ARG A 76 5.05 -5.46 8.71
C ARG A 76 6.47 -5.62 8.23
N TRP A 77 6.70 -6.56 7.32
CA TRP A 77 8.01 -6.74 6.70
C TRP A 77 8.44 -5.50 5.92
N LEU A 78 7.53 -4.87 5.15
CA LEU A 78 7.82 -3.62 4.44
C LEU A 78 8.18 -2.48 5.40
N LYS A 79 7.46 -2.30 6.51
CA LYS A 79 7.80 -1.27 7.50
C LYS A 79 9.18 -1.47 8.11
N LEU A 80 9.57 -2.72 8.40
CA LEU A 80 10.90 -3.04 8.93
C LEU A 80 12.00 -2.82 7.89
N ARG A 81 11.71 -3.09 6.61
CA ARG A 81 12.66 -2.92 5.51
C ARG A 81 12.89 -1.45 5.16
N LEU A 82 11.80 -0.69 5.05
CA LEU A 82 11.83 0.68 4.53
C LEU A 82 12.10 1.73 5.62
N GLU A 83 11.85 1.38 6.90
CA GLU A 83 12.03 2.19 8.11
C GLU A 83 11.24 3.52 8.15
N PHE A 84 11.44 4.40 7.17
CA PHE A 84 10.91 5.77 7.04
C PHE A 84 9.53 5.85 6.38
N VAL A 85 8.71 4.81 6.55
CA VAL A 85 7.32 4.77 6.06
C VAL A 85 6.33 4.76 7.22
N ASP A 86 5.17 5.37 7.06
CA ASP A 86 4.07 5.21 8.01
C ASP A 86 3.30 3.93 7.74
N MET A 87 2.83 3.27 8.80
CA MET A 87 2.07 2.02 8.72
C MET A 87 0.77 2.14 9.49
N GLY A 88 -0.32 1.57 8.96
CA GLY A 88 -1.36 1.01 9.80
C GLY A 88 -2.45 0.33 9.00
N GLU A 89 -3.70 0.52 9.38
CA GLU A 89 -4.82 -0.29 8.86
C GLU A 89 -6.10 0.52 8.70
N PHE A 90 -7.01 -0.01 7.88
CA PHE A 90 -8.37 0.49 7.68
C PHE A 90 -9.28 -0.63 7.13
N GLU A 91 -10.58 -0.40 7.11
CA GLU A 91 -11.56 -1.35 6.58
C GLU A 91 -12.01 -0.95 5.17
N ALA A 92 -12.16 -1.95 4.28
CA ALA A 92 -12.74 -1.79 2.95
C ALA A 92 -13.52 -3.04 2.52
N GLU A 93 -14.30 -2.95 1.44
CA GLU A 93 -15.09 -4.08 0.93
C GLU A 93 -14.28 -5.04 0.04
N SER A 94 -13.23 -4.54 -0.62
CA SER A 94 -12.36 -5.32 -1.52
C SER A 94 -11.00 -4.66 -1.66
N LEU A 95 -10.02 -5.38 -2.25
CA LEU A 95 -8.70 -4.81 -2.55
C LEU A 95 -8.82 -3.64 -3.54
N GLU A 96 -9.75 -3.71 -4.50
CA GLU A 96 -10.02 -2.62 -5.45
C GLU A 96 -10.50 -1.37 -4.71
N ALA A 97 -11.47 -1.50 -3.80
CA ALA A 97 -11.94 -0.39 -2.96
C ALA A 97 -10.81 0.14 -2.05
N ALA A 98 -9.99 -0.76 -1.50
CA ALA A 98 -8.84 -0.40 -0.66
C ALA A 98 -7.71 0.26 -1.45
N SER A 99 -7.61 0.01 -2.76
CA SER A 99 -6.56 0.57 -3.61
C SER A 99 -6.72 2.08 -3.85
N CYS A 100 -7.87 2.67 -3.51
CA CYS A 100 -8.11 4.12 -3.59
C CYS A 100 -7.72 4.78 -4.93
N SER A 101 -7.62 3.98 -6.00
CA SER A 101 -7.27 4.45 -7.32
C SER A 101 -8.46 5.26 -7.83
N VAL A 102 -8.21 6.48 -8.27
CA VAL A 102 -9.24 7.34 -8.86
C VAL A 102 -9.82 6.56 -10.04
N GLN A 103 -11.10 6.17 -9.96
CA GLN A 103 -11.83 5.74 -11.14
C GLN A 103 -11.86 6.94 -12.08
N VAL A 104 -11.06 6.91 -13.14
CA VAL A 104 -11.25 7.78 -14.29
C VAL A 104 -12.61 7.38 -14.87
N ALA A 105 -13.61 8.22 -14.63
CA ALA A 105 -14.91 8.14 -15.28
C ALA A 105 -14.79 8.50 -16.77
#